data_AF-A0A954WN63-F1
#
_entry.id   AF-A0A954WN63-F1
#
_cell.length_a   1.000
_cell.length_b   1.000
_cell.length_c   1.000
_cell.angle_alpha   90.00
_cell.angle_beta   90.00
_cell.angle_gamma   90.00
#
_symmetry.space_group_name_H-M   'P 1'
#
loop_
_entity.id
_entity.type
_entity.pdbx_description
1 polymer ?
#
loop_
_entity_poly.entity_id
_entity_poly.type
_entity_poly.pdbx_seq_one_letter_code
_entity_poly.pdbx_strand_id
1 'polypeptide(L)'
;MSKPIKRKNLFVDPKVQSALAIRLAVHWFLFAGITAVISVTLRWFSDPFQPLSNVFTAFINEQWPVLFTMALLLPMFIYDSLKLSNRFAGPITRFRRHIREIADGGELQHLQFRKGDFWHELAGDFNRMLARFRTEEDSATAPSDNSVTEHEVAPNR
;
A
#
# COMPACT_ATOMS: atom_id res chain seq x y z
N MET A 1 22.29 26.96 -13.46
CA MET A 1 20.85 26.67 -13.24
C MET A 1 20.71 25.18 -12.93
N SER A 2 20.78 24.81 -11.65
CA SER A 2 20.89 23.40 -11.23
C SER A 2 19.50 22.77 -11.13
N LYS A 3 19.21 21.80 -11.99
CA LYS A 3 17.97 21.02 -11.97
C LYS A 3 17.85 20.29 -10.62
N PRO A 4 16.74 20.42 -9.87
CA PRO A 4 16.58 19.67 -8.63
C PRO A 4 16.45 18.18 -8.96
N ILE A 5 17.40 17.38 -8.47
CA ILE A 5 17.39 15.93 -8.57
C ILE A 5 16.23 15.43 -7.70
N LYS A 6 15.09 15.14 -8.33
CA LYS A 6 13.91 14.58 -7.67
C LYS A 6 14.24 13.13 -7.29
N ARG A 7 14.75 12.93 -6.06
CA ARG A 7 15.08 11.60 -5.52
C ARG A 7 13.81 10.74 -5.50
N LYS A 8 13.72 9.81 -6.44
CA LYS A 8 12.69 8.77 -6.47
C LYS A 8 13.09 7.68 -5.47
N ASN A 9 12.79 7.89 -4.19
CA ASN A 9 12.83 6.79 -3.21
C ASN A 9 11.64 5.86 -3.50
N LEU A 10 11.83 4.90 -4.40
CA LEU A 10 10.85 3.84 -4.70
C LEU A 10 10.88 2.73 -3.62
N PHE A 11 11.97 2.68 -2.84
CA PHE A 11 12.15 1.83 -1.66
C PHE A 11 11.94 2.67 -0.40
N VAL A 12 10.70 2.80 0.05
CA VAL A 12 10.35 3.54 1.28
C VAL A 12 10.31 2.60 2.50
N ASP A 13 10.19 1.28 2.29
CA ASP A 13 10.19 0.32 3.39
C ASP A 13 10.82 -1.04 2.97
N PRO A 14 12.17 -1.13 2.90
CA PRO A 14 12.86 -2.30 2.36
C PRO A 14 12.61 -3.58 3.19
N LYS A 15 12.17 -3.45 4.45
CA LYS A 15 11.93 -4.58 5.34
C LYS A 15 10.62 -5.30 5.04
N VAL A 16 9.54 -4.56 4.76
CA VAL A 16 8.25 -5.15 4.38
C VAL A 16 8.29 -5.64 2.92
N GLN A 17 8.97 -4.88 2.05
CA GLN A 17 9.13 -5.22 0.65
C GLN A 17 9.98 -6.47 0.42
N SER A 18 11.06 -6.65 1.19
CA SER A 18 11.86 -7.88 1.13
C SER A 18 11.10 -9.08 1.68
N ALA A 19 10.34 -8.92 2.77
CA ALA A 19 9.52 -10.00 3.31
C ALA A 19 8.45 -10.49 2.32
N LEU A 20 7.77 -9.56 1.63
CA LEU A 20 6.81 -9.91 0.57
C LEU A 20 7.50 -10.53 -0.64
N ALA A 21 8.59 -9.94 -1.13
CA ALA A 21 9.34 -10.48 -2.27
C ALA A 21 9.86 -11.90 -2.00
N ILE A 22 10.42 -12.15 -0.81
CA ILE A 22 10.89 -13.48 -0.39
C ILE A 22 9.71 -14.45 -0.33
N ARG A 23 8.57 -14.05 0.26
CA ARG A 23 7.38 -14.90 0.30
C ARG A 23 6.91 -15.27 -1.11
N LEU A 24 6.85 -14.31 -2.02
CA LEU A 24 6.47 -14.56 -3.42
C LEU A 24 7.46 -15.47 -4.12
N ALA A 25 8.76 -15.24 -3.96
CA ALA A 25 9.80 -16.08 -4.52
C ALA A 25 9.71 -17.52 -3.99
N VAL A 26 9.48 -17.71 -2.68
CA VAL A 26 9.29 -19.03 -2.07
C VAL A 26 8.09 -19.76 -2.69
N HIS A 27 6.95 -19.09 -2.83
CA HIS A 27 5.78 -19.70 -3.49
C HIS A 27 6.06 -20.04 -4.96
N TRP A 28 6.83 -19.20 -5.65
CA TRP A 28 7.24 -19.43 -7.03
C TRP A 28 8.11 -20.68 -7.18
N PHE A 29 9.13 -20.82 -6.34
CA PHE A 29 10.01 -21.99 -6.34
C PHE A 29 9.28 -23.25 -5.86
N LEU A 30 8.38 -23.13 -4.90
CA LEU A 30 7.54 -24.24 -4.44
C LEU A 30 6.59 -24.72 -5.54
N PHE A 31 5.96 -23.81 -6.27
CA PHE A 31 5.13 -24.14 -7.44
C PHE A 31 5.95 -24.83 -8.54
N ALA A 32 7.12 -24.29 -8.87
CA ALA A 32 8.02 -24.89 -9.85
C ALA A 32 8.49 -26.28 -9.41
N GLY A 33 8.84 -26.45 -8.12
CA GLY A 33 9.25 -27.72 -7.53
C GLY A 33 8.14 -28.77 -7.54
N ILE A 34 6.92 -28.40 -7.12
CA ILE A 34 5.76 -29.30 -7.17
C ILE A 34 5.47 -29.73 -8.60
N THR A 35 5.49 -28.78 -9.55
CA THR A 35 5.29 -29.08 -10.98
C THR A 35 6.36 -30.05 -11.48
N ALA A 36 7.63 -29.84 -11.12
CA ALA A 36 8.72 -30.73 -11.49
C ALA A 36 8.56 -32.14 -10.91
N VAL A 37 8.19 -32.24 -9.63
CA VAL A 37 7.91 -33.53 -8.98
C VAL A 37 6.77 -34.26 -9.70
N ILE A 38 5.66 -33.58 -9.98
CA ILE A 38 4.54 -34.17 -10.72
C ILE A 38 5.00 -34.66 -12.10
N SER A 39 5.74 -33.85 -12.85
CA SER A 39 6.25 -34.24 -14.18
C SER A 39 7.16 -35.47 -14.12
N VAL A 40 8.07 -35.53 -13.14
CA VAL A 40 8.96 -36.68 -12.94
C VAL A 40 8.18 -37.92 -12.53
N THR A 41 7.23 -37.80 -11.60
CA THR A 41 6.41 -38.92 -11.13
C THR A 41 5.54 -39.49 -12.25
N LEU A 42 4.85 -38.65 -13.03
CA LEU A 42 4.04 -39.08 -14.17
C LEU A 42 4.89 -39.83 -15.20
N ARG A 43 6.11 -39.36 -15.44
CA ARG A 43 7.03 -39.99 -16.37
C ARG A 43 7.56 -41.33 -15.88
N TRP A 44 7.95 -41.39 -14.61
CA TRP A 44 8.36 -42.64 -13.97
C TRP A 44 7.25 -43.69 -13.99
N PHE A 45 6.00 -43.29 -13.77
CA PHE A 45 4.86 -44.19 -13.86
C PHE A 45 4.60 -44.70 -15.28
N SER A 46 4.98 -43.92 -16.30
CA SER A 46 4.81 -44.30 -17.70
C SER A 46 5.87 -45.30 -18.18
N ASP A 47 7.11 -45.19 -17.68
CA ASP A 47 8.19 -46.15 -17.96
C ASP A 47 9.15 -46.25 -16.75
N PRO A 48 8.91 -47.21 -15.83
CA PRO A 48 9.64 -47.30 -14.56
C PRO A 48 11.05 -47.91 -14.70
N PHE A 49 11.41 -48.44 -15.87
CA PHE A 49 12.72 -49.05 -16.10
C PHE A 49 13.73 -48.08 -16.73
N GLN A 50 13.32 -46.83 -17.00
CA GLN A 50 14.21 -45.80 -17.53
C GLN A 50 15.21 -45.32 -16.46
N PRO A 51 16.49 -45.11 -16.82
CA PRO A 51 17.45 -44.52 -15.91
C PRO A 51 17.09 -43.06 -15.57
N LEU A 52 17.32 -42.67 -14.32
CA LEU A 52 16.95 -41.35 -13.79
C LEU A 52 17.58 -40.18 -14.58
N SER A 53 18.77 -40.40 -15.16
CA SER A 53 19.45 -39.42 -16.03
C SER A 53 18.66 -39.09 -17.30
N ASN A 54 17.98 -40.09 -17.89
CA ASN A 54 17.16 -39.90 -19.08
C ASN A 54 15.89 -39.13 -18.73
N VAL A 55 15.30 -39.42 -17.57
CA VAL A 55 14.15 -38.69 -17.05
C VAL A 55 14.49 -37.22 -16.83
N PHE A 56 15.67 -36.93 -16.24
CA PHE A 56 16.10 -35.57 -15.95
C PHE A 56 16.47 -34.77 -17.21
N THR A 57 17.24 -35.36 -18.13
CA THR A 57 17.61 -34.70 -19.39
C THR A 57 16.40 -34.37 -20.24
N ALA A 58 15.44 -35.29 -20.31
CA ALA A 58 14.23 -35.05 -21.05
C ALA A 58 13.28 -34.07 -20.34
N PHE A 59 13.21 -34.07 -19.01
CA PHE A 59 12.53 -33.00 -18.26
C PHE A 59 13.09 -31.62 -18.61
N ILE A 60 14.42 -31.44 -18.57
CA ILE A 60 15.04 -30.15 -18.92
C ILE A 60 14.72 -29.79 -20.38
N ASN A 61 14.81 -30.74 -21.31
CA ASN A 61 14.55 -30.49 -22.73
C ASN A 61 13.07 -30.14 -23.03
N GLU A 62 12.13 -30.71 -22.30
CA GLU A 62 10.70 -30.45 -22.47
C GLU A 62 10.26 -29.18 -21.73
N GLN A 63 10.86 -28.89 -20.57
CA GLN A 63 10.39 -27.83 -19.66
C GLN A 63 11.20 -26.53 -19.75
N TRP A 64 12.35 -26.49 -20.46
CA TRP A 64 13.14 -25.25 -20.55
C TRP A 64 12.35 -24.04 -21.07
N PRO A 65 11.40 -24.12 -22.02
CA PRO A 65 10.65 -22.94 -22.45
C PRO A 65 9.75 -22.40 -21.33
N VAL A 66 9.17 -23.31 -20.55
CA VAL A 66 8.32 -22.97 -19.39
C VAL A 66 9.16 -22.36 -18.28
N LEU A 67 10.30 -22.97 -17.94
CA LEU A 67 11.23 -22.46 -16.93
C LEU A 67 11.79 -21.09 -17.31
N PHE A 68 12.11 -20.89 -18.60
CA PHE A 68 12.56 -19.61 -19.13
C PHE A 68 11.47 -18.54 -19.01
N THR A 69 10.24 -18.86 -19.40
CA THR A 69 9.08 -17.96 -19.26
C THR A 69 8.83 -17.62 -17.79
N MET A 70 8.89 -18.61 -16.90
CA MET A 70 8.75 -18.42 -15.46
C MET A 70 9.84 -17.51 -14.89
N ALA A 71 11.09 -17.68 -15.32
CA ALA A 71 12.19 -16.83 -14.89
C ALA A 71 12.02 -15.37 -15.36
N LEU A 72 11.49 -15.15 -16.57
CA LEU A 72 11.19 -13.80 -17.07
C LEU A 72 9.99 -13.15 -16.37
N LEU A 73 8.97 -13.93 -16.02
CA LEU A 73 7.77 -13.43 -15.34
C LEU A 73 8.02 -13.12 -13.86
N LEU A 74 8.92 -13.84 -13.19
CA LEU A 74 9.22 -13.65 -11.78
C LEU A 74 9.54 -12.19 -11.40
N PRO A 75 10.47 -11.47 -12.05
CA PRO A 75 10.77 -10.08 -11.70
C PRO A 75 9.59 -9.14 -11.97
N MET A 76 8.81 -9.38 -13.04
CA MET A 76 7.62 -8.59 -13.36
C MET A 76 6.55 -8.77 -12.28
N PHE A 77 6.32 -10.01 -11.85
CA PHE A 77 5.34 -10.35 -10.83
C PHE A 77 5.72 -9.79 -9.45
N ILE A 78 7.00 -9.90 -9.07
CA ILE A 78 7.52 -9.29 -7.84
C ILE A 78 7.32 -7.76 -7.91
N TYR A 79 7.74 -7.12 -9.01
CA TYR A 79 7.63 -5.67 -9.16
C TYR A 79 6.18 -5.18 -9.02
N ASP A 80 5.24 -5.83 -9.69
CA ASP A 80 3.84 -5.43 -9.66
C ASP A 80 3.22 -5.63 -8.27
N SER A 81 3.51 -6.76 -7.63
CA SER A 81 3.07 -7.05 -6.26
C SER A 81 3.60 -6.03 -5.25
N LEU A 82 4.88 -5.66 -5.36
CA LEU A 82 5.49 -4.64 -4.50
C LEU A 82 4.88 -3.26 -4.76
N LYS A 83 4.65 -2.90 -6.02
CA LYS A 83 4.01 -1.63 -6.40
C LYS A 83 2.59 -1.54 -5.85
N LEU A 84 1.84 -2.63 -5.91
CA LEU A 84 0.50 -2.73 -5.34
C LEU A 84 0.56 -2.54 -3.81
N SER A 85 1.44 -3.27 -3.13
CA SER A 85 1.64 -3.15 -1.68
C SER A 85 1.98 -1.71 -1.25
N ASN A 86 2.82 -1.01 -2.02
CA ASN A 86 3.18 0.39 -1.74
C ASN A 86 1.98 1.35 -1.81
N ARG A 87 1.01 1.09 -2.69
CA ARG A 87 -0.24 1.87 -2.79
C ARG A 87 -1.14 1.69 -1.57
N PHE A 88 -0.90 0.66 -0.74
CA PHE A 88 -1.55 0.47 0.55
C PHE A 88 -0.73 1.05 1.71
N ALA A 89 0.56 0.73 1.78
CA ALA A 89 1.42 1.07 2.92
C ALA A 89 1.80 2.56 2.98
N GLY A 90 1.99 3.22 1.83
CA GLY A 90 2.36 4.64 1.80
C GLY A 90 1.29 5.56 2.44
N PRO A 91 0.02 5.45 2.02
CA PRO A 91 -1.08 6.25 2.58
C PRO A 91 -1.28 6.04 4.08
N ILE A 92 -1.23 4.80 4.58
CA ILE A 92 -1.50 4.53 6.00
C ILE A 92 -0.42 5.14 6.91
N THR A 93 0.84 5.14 6.47
CA THR A 93 1.93 5.78 7.22
C THR A 93 1.76 7.29 7.25
N ARG A 94 1.34 7.92 6.14
CA ARG A 94 1.00 9.35 6.10
C ARG A 94 -0.18 9.68 7.01
N PHE A 95 -1.22 8.83 6.99
CA PHE A 95 -2.39 8.99 7.84
C PHE A 95 -2.04 8.97 9.32
N ARG A 96 -1.26 7.98 9.76
CA ARG A 96 -0.82 7.86 11.15
C ARG A 96 -0.01 9.08 11.60
N ARG A 97 0.87 9.58 10.73
CA ARG A 97 1.63 10.80 11.02
C ARG A 97 0.71 12.01 11.17
N HIS A 98 -0.26 12.15 10.26
CA HIS A 98 -1.24 13.25 10.28
C HIS A 98 -2.09 13.26 11.55
N ILE A 99 -2.58 12.09 11.98
CA ILE A 99 -3.31 11.95 13.25
C ILE A 99 -2.43 12.39 14.42
N ARG A 100 -1.15 11.97 14.44
CA ARG A 100 -0.23 12.32 15.53
C ARG A 100 0.06 13.82 15.56
N GLU A 101 0.30 14.43 14.41
CA GLU A 101 0.51 15.88 14.30
C GLU A 101 -0.68 16.66 14.87
N ILE A 102 -1.91 16.24 14.57
CA ILE A 102 -3.12 16.85 15.14
C ILE A 102 -3.22 16.58 16.65
N ALA A 103 -2.97 15.36 17.10
CA ALA A 103 -3.04 15.00 18.53
C ALA A 103 -2.03 15.77 19.38
N ASP A 104 -0.88 16.13 18.80
CA ASP A 104 0.16 16.94 19.45
C ASP A 104 -0.16 18.45 19.43
N GLY A 105 -1.38 18.85 19.05
CA GLY A 105 -1.82 20.24 18.98
C GLY A 105 -1.46 20.96 17.67
N GLY A 106 -1.07 20.21 16.65
CA GLY A 106 -0.85 20.75 15.31
C GLY A 106 -2.15 21.17 14.62
N GLU A 107 -2.02 21.91 13.52
CA GLU A 107 -3.17 22.38 12.76
C GLU A 107 -4.03 21.23 12.21
N LEU A 108 -5.35 21.39 12.31
CA LEU A 108 -6.34 20.48 11.72
C LEU A 108 -6.30 20.55 10.18
N GLN A 109 -5.28 20.02 9.50
CA GLN A 109 -5.16 20.11 8.04
C GLN A 109 -5.93 18.99 7.30
N HIS A 110 -6.36 19.27 6.07
CA HIS A 110 -7.08 18.32 5.23
C HIS A 110 -6.13 17.25 4.66
N LEU A 111 -6.48 15.98 4.83
CA LEU A 111 -5.69 14.84 4.37
C LEU A 111 -6.01 14.51 2.91
N GLN A 112 -5.00 14.47 2.03
CA GLN A 112 -5.16 13.98 0.65
C GLN A 112 -4.13 12.93 0.28
N PHE A 113 -4.60 11.84 -0.33
CA PHE A 113 -3.75 10.80 -0.91
C PHE A 113 -3.52 11.02 -2.40
N ARG A 114 -2.55 10.29 -2.97
CA ARG A 114 -2.19 10.45 -4.38
C ARG A 114 -3.16 9.66 -5.27
N LYS A 115 -3.43 10.17 -6.48
CA LYS A 115 -4.15 9.43 -7.52
C LYS A 115 -3.58 8.01 -7.68
N GLY A 116 -4.42 7.01 -7.43
CA GLY A 116 -4.06 5.59 -7.44
C GLY A 116 -3.91 4.95 -6.06
N ASP A 117 -3.85 5.68 -4.96
CA ASP A 117 -3.87 5.07 -3.64
C ASP A 117 -5.25 4.45 -3.31
N PHE A 118 -5.32 3.42 -2.47
CA PHE A 118 -6.59 2.74 -2.18
C PHE A 118 -7.46 3.48 -1.13
N TRP A 119 -6.87 4.38 -0.35
CA TRP A 119 -7.47 4.90 0.87
C TRP A 119 -8.20 6.25 0.70
N HIS A 120 -8.66 6.58 -0.50
CA HIS A 120 -9.31 7.88 -0.75
C HIS A 120 -10.59 8.08 0.05
N GLU A 121 -11.40 7.02 0.23
CA GLU A 121 -12.62 7.07 1.04
C GLU A 121 -12.29 7.33 2.51
N LEU A 122 -11.29 6.64 3.07
CA LEU A 122 -10.80 6.88 4.43
C LEU A 122 -10.35 8.33 4.64
N ALA A 123 -9.67 8.93 3.65
CA ALA A 123 -9.34 10.35 3.71
C ALA A 123 -10.58 11.23 3.69
N GLY A 124 -11.57 10.92 2.84
CA GLY A 124 -12.86 11.62 2.80
C GLY A 124 -13.57 11.63 4.15
N ASP A 125 -13.71 10.46 4.77
CA ASP A 125 -14.35 10.31 6.08
C ASP A 125 -13.60 11.07 7.18
N PHE A 126 -12.27 10.96 7.19
CA PHE A 126 -11.42 11.69 8.14
C PHE A 126 -11.55 13.20 7.98
N ASN A 127 -11.56 13.69 6.75
CA ASN A 127 -11.71 15.12 6.47
C ASN A 127 -13.09 15.66 6.87
N ARG A 128 -14.14 14.84 6.72
CA ARG A 128 -15.49 15.18 7.18
C ARG A 128 -15.56 15.26 8.70
N MET A 129 -14.85 14.39 9.40
CA MET A 129 -14.69 14.47 10.86
C MET A 129 -13.96 15.76 11.26
N LEU A 130 -12.82 16.09 10.61
CA LEU A 130 -12.08 17.33 10.86
C LEU A 130 -12.94 18.58 10.67
N ALA A 131 -13.77 18.60 9.62
CA ALA A 131 -14.63 19.73 9.34
C ALA A 131 -15.61 20.02 10.49
N ARG A 132 -16.08 19.00 11.21
CA ARG A 132 -16.95 19.20 12.38
C ARG A 132 -16.21 19.83 13.55
N PHE A 133 -15.00 19.35 13.86
CA PHE A 133 -14.20 19.90 14.95
C PHE A 133 -13.83 21.37 14.72
N ARG A 134 -13.48 21.74 13.48
CA ARG A 134 -13.23 23.16 13.13
C ARG A 134 -14.45 24.04 13.36
N THR A 135 -15.64 23.59 12.93
CA THR A 135 -16.87 24.36 13.14
C THR A 135 -17.19 24.54 14.63
N GLU A 136 -16.91 23.55 15.48
CA GLU A 136 -17.09 23.64 16.93
C GLU A 136 -16.10 24.64 17.58
N GLU A 137 -14.83 24.64 17.17
CA GLU A 137 -13.82 25.61 17.63
C GLU A 137 -14.17 27.05 17.20
N ASP A 138 -14.60 27.24 15.95
CA ASP A 138 -15.00 28.56 15.44
C ASP A 138 -16.26 29.08 16.16
N SER A 139 -17.20 28.19 16.50
CA SER A 139 -18.43 28.54 17.23
C SER A 139 -18.17 28.86 18.71
N ALA A 140 -17.19 28.19 19.34
CA ALA A 140 -16.81 28.45 20.73
C ALA A 140 -16.00 29.75 20.90
N THR A 141 -15.36 30.23 19.83
CA THR A 141 -14.52 31.44 19.82
C THR A 141 -15.29 32.68 19.33
N ALA A 142 -16.53 32.52 18.86
CA ALA A 142 -17.40 33.64 18.49
C ALA A 142 -17.71 34.50 19.74
N PRO A 143 -17.48 35.83 19.72
CA PRO A 143 -17.81 36.69 20.84
C PRO A 143 -19.31 36.63 21.08
N SER A 144 -19.72 36.29 22.31
CA SER A 144 -21.08 36.55 22.77
C SER A 144 -21.31 38.05 22.74
N ASP A 145 -21.85 38.55 21.63
CA ASP A 145 -22.38 39.90 21.51
C ASP A 145 -23.67 39.99 22.33
N ASN A 146 -23.50 40.02 23.66
CA ASN A 146 -24.52 40.52 24.58
C ASN A 146 -24.34 42.04 24.67
N SER A 147 -24.56 42.76 23.56
CA SER A 147 -24.87 44.18 23.62
C SER A 147 -26.26 44.31 24.24
N VAL A 148 -26.26 44.48 25.56
CA VAL A 148 -27.30 45.09 26.38
C VAL A 148 -28.03 46.17 25.56
N THR A 149 -29.26 45.89 25.11
CA THR A 149 -30.22 46.95 24.76
C THR A 149 -30.74 47.55 26.05
N GLU A 150 -29.89 48.37 26.68
CA GLU A 150 -30.30 49.41 27.62
C GLU A 150 -30.80 50.56 26.74
N HIS A 151 -32.05 50.47 26.28
CA HIS A 151 -32.79 51.66 25.86
C HIS A 151 -33.83 51.98 26.93
N GLU A 152 -33.37 52.82 27.86
CA GLU A 152 -33.99 54.10 28.13
C GLU A 152 -35.37 54.07 28.80
N VAL A 153 -35.30 54.04 30.14
CA VAL A 153 -36.34 54.55 31.03
C VAL A 153 -36.55 56.04 30.74
N ALA A 154 -37.63 56.38 30.03
CA ALA A 154 -38.08 57.75 29.91
C ALA A 154 -38.81 58.19 31.20
N PRO A 155 -38.57 59.41 31.70
CA PRO A 155 -39.17 59.89 32.94
C PRO A 155 -40.59 60.41 32.74
N ASN A 156 -41.34 60.26 33.81
CA ASN A 156 -42.70 60.70 34.10
C ASN A 156 -43.01 62.17 33.69
N ARG A 157 -44.08 62.39 32.92
CA ARG A 157 -44.90 63.61 32.96
C ARG A 157 -46.29 63.40 32.37
#